data_AF-A0A920HLN4-F1
#
_entry.id   AF-A0A920HLN4-F1
#
_cell.length_a   1.000
_cell.length_b   1.000
_cell.length_c   1.000
_cell.angle_alpha   90.00
_cell.angle_beta   90.00
_cell.angle_gamma   90.00
#
_symmetry.space_group_name_H-M   'P 1'
#
loop_
_entity.id
_entity.type
_entity.pdbx_description
1 polymer ?
#
loop_
_entity_poly.entity_id
_entity_poly.type
_entity_poly.pdbx_seq_one_letter_code
_entity_poly.pdbx_strand_id
1 'polypeptide(L)'
;MLEKIKNDFDVPVITDIHEPNQANQVAQVLRYYSDTCIFVSSDRSYQAAAETRKPLHIKKPQFLSASDMKNVVEKCFSFGNENILLCERGNIFWIQQSSRRYVKFSNTEIF
;
A
#
# COMPACT_ATOMS: atom_id res chain seq x y z
N MET A 1 -10.63 -3.41 -19.12
CA MET A 1 -11.80 -2.81 -18.44
C MET A 1 -11.46 -1.50 -17.73
N LEU A 2 -10.51 -1.48 -16.77
CA LEU A 2 -10.14 -0.24 -16.05
C LEU A 2 -9.60 0.88 -16.96
N GLU A 3 -8.84 0.54 -18.00
CA GLU A 3 -8.36 1.50 -18.99
C GLU A 3 -9.50 2.22 -19.72
N LYS A 4 -10.54 1.46 -20.09
CA LYS A 4 -11.73 2.03 -20.72
C LYS A 4 -12.43 3.01 -19.77
N ILE A 5 -12.61 2.65 -18.50
CA ILE A 5 -13.23 3.54 -17.49
C ILE A 5 -12.41 4.82 -17.32
N LYS A 6 -11.07 4.70 -17.23
CA LYS A 6 -10.18 5.85 -17.14
C LYS A 6 -10.34 6.79 -18.34
N ASN A 7 -10.41 6.26 -19.56
CA ASN A 7 -10.52 7.06 -20.77
C ASN A 7 -11.92 7.65 -20.97
N ASP A 8 -12.97 6.90 -20.64
CA ASP A 8 -14.37 7.33 -20.84
C ASP A 8 -14.79 8.42 -19.84
N PHE A 9 -14.24 8.40 -18.62
CA PHE A 9 -14.67 9.29 -17.53
C PHE A 9 -13.58 10.25 -17.01
N ASP A 10 -12.34 10.16 -17.52
CA ASP A 10 -11.18 10.96 -17.09
C ASP A 10 -10.95 10.95 -15.56
N VAL A 11 -11.14 9.78 -14.94
CA VAL A 11 -10.97 9.60 -13.49
C VAL A 11 -9.73 8.79 -13.15
N PRO A 12 -9.08 9.08 -12.01
CA PRO A 12 -8.01 8.23 -11.51
C PRO A 12 -8.54 6.87 -11.10
N VAL A 13 -7.84 5.82 -11.51
CA VAL A 13 -8.16 4.43 -11.17
C VAL A 13 -7.10 3.83 -10.26
N ILE A 14 -7.57 2.97 -9.36
CA ILE A 14 -6.79 2.21 -8.40
C ILE A 14 -7.31 0.77 -8.39
N THR A 15 -6.42 -0.22 -8.33
CA THR A 15 -6.78 -1.62 -8.12
C THR A 15 -5.74 -2.32 -7.27
N ASP A 16 -6.20 -3.34 -6.56
CA ASP A 16 -5.34 -4.25 -5.83
C ASP A 16 -4.61 -5.20 -6.78
N ILE A 17 -3.39 -5.57 -6.40
CA ILE A 17 -2.62 -6.64 -7.04
C ILE A 17 -2.40 -7.80 -6.08
N HIS A 18 -2.23 -8.98 -6.66
CA HIS A 18 -2.01 -10.24 -5.95
C HIS A 18 -0.75 -10.97 -6.41
N GLU A 19 -0.06 -10.54 -7.46
CA GLU A 19 1.20 -11.17 -7.87
C GLU A 19 2.19 -10.13 -8.42
N PRO A 20 3.52 -10.29 -8.22
CA PRO A 20 4.52 -9.35 -8.74
C PRO A 20 4.42 -9.11 -10.24
N ASN A 21 4.09 -10.15 -11.03
CA ASN A 21 3.99 -10.05 -12.49
C ASN A 21 2.86 -9.13 -12.96
N GLN A 22 1.86 -8.88 -12.11
CA GLN A 22 0.76 -7.97 -12.41
C GLN A 22 1.19 -6.50 -12.34
N ALA A 23 2.27 -6.19 -11.61
CA ALA A 23 2.67 -4.81 -11.32
C ALA A 23 2.91 -3.98 -12.58
N ASN A 24 3.65 -4.53 -13.56
CA ASN A 24 3.95 -3.85 -14.81
C ASN A 24 2.70 -3.62 -15.67
N GLN A 25 1.81 -4.60 -15.77
CA GLN A 25 0.58 -4.48 -16.56
C GLN A 25 -0.37 -3.45 -15.94
N VAL A 26 -0.48 -3.45 -14.62
CA VAL A 26 -1.37 -2.57 -13.87
C VAL A 26 -0.84 -1.13 -13.84
N ALA A 27 0.48 -0.93 -13.75
CA ALA A 27 1.10 0.39 -13.74
C ALA A 27 0.86 1.22 -15.02
N GLN A 28 0.65 0.56 -16.16
CA GLN A 28 0.33 1.25 -17.42
C GLN A 28 -1.03 1.95 -17.36
N VAL A 29 -1.98 1.33 -16.66
CA VAL A 29 -3.36 1.80 -16.59
C VAL A 29 -3.57 2.72 -15.38
N LEU A 30 -2.99 2.37 -14.23
CA LEU A 30 -3.33 3.01 -12.96
C LEU A 30 -2.57 4.30 -12.66
N ARG A 31 -3.22 5.11 -11.81
CA ARG A 31 -2.61 6.27 -11.15
C ARG A 31 -2.05 5.92 -9.78
N TYR A 32 -2.70 5.00 -9.07
CA TYR A 32 -2.28 4.50 -7.76
C TYR A 32 -2.23 2.99 -7.80
N TYR A 33 -1.15 2.42 -7.30
CA TYR A 33 -0.97 0.99 -7.10
C TYR A 33 -1.56 0.61 -5.74
N SER A 34 -2.25 -0.53 -5.57
CA SER A 34 -2.65 -0.99 -4.22
C SER A 34 -2.16 -2.39 -3.94
N ASP A 35 -1.56 -2.57 -2.76
CA ASP A 35 -1.12 -3.87 -2.28
C ASP A 35 -2.16 -4.49 -1.35
N THR A 36 -2.43 -5.78 -1.55
CA THR A 36 -3.31 -6.56 -0.67
C THR A 36 -2.52 -7.19 0.47
N CYS A 37 -3.07 -7.13 1.69
CA CYS A 37 -2.45 -7.53 2.97
C CYS A 37 -1.69 -8.87 3.04
N ILE A 38 -1.93 -9.81 2.12
CA ILE A 38 -1.29 -11.14 2.15
C ILE A 38 0.13 -11.14 1.54
N PHE A 39 0.48 -10.12 0.73
CA PHE A 39 1.79 -9.98 0.07
C PHE A 39 2.77 -9.06 0.79
N VAL A 40 2.35 -8.45 1.89
CA VAL A 40 3.19 -7.58 2.74
C VAL A 40 4.43 -8.30 3.31
N SER A 41 4.47 -9.63 3.18
CA SER A 41 5.59 -10.44 3.69
C SER A 41 6.67 -10.74 2.64
N SER A 42 6.45 -10.50 1.35
CA SER A 42 7.42 -10.88 0.30
C SER A 42 8.09 -9.68 -0.37
N ASP A 43 9.41 -9.55 -0.21
CA ASP A 43 10.21 -8.46 -0.77
C ASP A 43 10.07 -8.31 -2.29
N ARG A 44 9.83 -9.42 -3.01
CA ARG A 44 9.61 -9.42 -4.47
C ARG A 44 8.40 -8.60 -4.90
N SER A 45 7.32 -8.59 -4.12
CA SER A 45 6.12 -7.82 -4.46
C SER A 45 6.36 -6.33 -4.28
N TYR A 46 7.03 -5.94 -3.19
CA TYR A 46 7.40 -4.54 -2.96
C TYR A 46 8.40 -4.01 -3.96
N GLN A 47 9.38 -4.83 -4.33
CA GLN A 47 10.33 -4.48 -5.37
C GLN A 47 9.60 -4.24 -6.70
N ALA A 48 8.79 -5.20 -7.15
CA ALA A 48 8.03 -5.08 -8.40
C ALA A 48 7.09 -3.87 -8.38
N ALA A 49 6.44 -3.59 -7.25
CA ALA A 49 5.61 -2.41 -7.04
C ALA A 49 6.41 -1.11 -7.14
N ALA A 50 7.52 -1.03 -6.41
CA ALA A 50 8.37 0.15 -6.32
C ALA A 50 9.03 0.50 -7.66
N GLU A 51 9.47 -0.52 -8.41
CA GLU A 51 10.07 -0.36 -9.75
C GLU A 51 9.11 0.32 -10.75
N THR A 52 7.80 0.21 -10.56
CA THR A 52 6.82 0.92 -11.40
C THR A 52 6.86 2.44 -11.28
N ARG A 53 7.47 2.97 -10.21
CA ARG A 53 7.50 4.40 -9.83
C ARG A 53 6.12 5.07 -9.71
N LYS A 54 5.04 4.28 -9.64
CA LYS A 54 3.69 4.78 -9.38
C LYS A 54 3.48 4.94 -7.87
N PRO A 55 2.64 5.89 -7.43
CA PRO A 55 2.22 5.97 -6.04
C PRO A 55 1.69 4.62 -5.51
N LEU A 56 2.22 4.16 -4.38
CA LEU A 56 1.87 2.89 -3.74
C LEU A 56 0.89 3.12 -2.59
N HIS A 57 -0.29 2.53 -2.67
CA HIS A 57 -1.31 2.53 -1.62
C HIS A 57 -1.27 1.20 -0.88
N ILE A 58 -0.55 1.19 0.24
CA ILE A 58 -0.28 -0.01 1.03
C ILE A 58 -1.34 -0.13 2.12
N LYS A 59 -2.16 -1.18 2.02
CA LYS A 59 -3.16 -1.53 3.03
C LYS A 59 -2.49 -2.25 4.19
N LYS A 60 -2.57 -1.69 5.39
CA LYS A 60 -1.97 -2.29 6.58
C LYS A 60 -2.59 -3.66 6.88
N PRO A 61 -1.79 -4.74 7.04
CA PRO A 61 -2.29 -6.02 7.52
C PRO A 61 -2.89 -5.90 8.92
N GLN A 62 -3.96 -6.65 9.18
CA GLN A 62 -4.66 -6.64 10.46
C GLN A 62 -3.82 -7.20 11.61
N PHE A 63 -2.74 -7.93 11.30
CA PHE A 63 -1.82 -8.51 12.28
C PHE A 63 -0.54 -7.69 12.50
N LEU A 64 -0.29 -6.64 11.70
CA LEU A 64 0.87 -5.75 11.89
C LEU A 64 0.52 -4.57 12.79
N SER A 65 1.46 -4.20 13.66
CA SER A 65 1.36 -2.96 14.43
C SER A 65 1.65 -1.75 13.52
N ALA A 66 1.30 -0.54 14.00
CA ALA A 66 1.64 0.69 13.29
C ALA A 66 3.16 0.88 13.17
N SER A 67 3.92 0.48 14.20
CA SER A 67 5.39 0.57 14.19
C SER A 67 6.02 -0.34 13.13
N ASP A 68 5.44 -1.53 12.89
CA ASP A 68 5.96 -2.47 11.89
C ASP A 68 5.79 -1.95 10.46
N MET A 69 4.83 -1.06 10.22
CA MET A 69 4.64 -0.42 8.91
C MET A 69 5.81 0.48 8.53
N LYS A 70 6.62 0.94 9.50
CA LYS A 70 7.84 1.69 9.20
C LYS A 70 8.81 0.85 8.35
N ASN A 71 8.97 -0.43 8.68
CA ASN A 71 9.85 -1.33 7.94
C ASN A 71 9.36 -1.54 6.51
N VAL A 72 8.03 -1.57 6.30
CA VAL A 72 7.42 -1.68 4.98
C VAL A 72 7.73 -0.44 4.13
N VAL A 73 7.56 0.74 4.72
CA VAL A 73 7.87 2.03 4.06
C VAL A 73 9.36 2.11 3.72
N GLU A 74 10.24 1.78 4.66
CA GLU A 74 11.70 1.79 4.45
C GLU A 74 12.15 0.84 3.33
N LYS A 75 11.49 -0.31 3.17
CA LYS A 75 11.72 -1.22 2.03
C LYS A 75 11.30 -0.61 0.70
N CYS A 76 10.12 -0.01 0.62
CA CYS A 76 9.69 0.67 -0.61
C CYS A 76 10.63 1.83 -0.99
N PHE A 77 11.15 2.56 0.00
CA PHE A 77 12.19 3.58 -0.21
C PHE A 77 13.50 2.97 -0.71
N SER A 78 13.95 1.84 -0.16
CA SER A 78 15.18 1.19 -0.62
C SER A 78 15.08 0.65 -2.05
N PHE A 79 13.87 0.30 -2.50
CA PHE A 79 13.59 -0.04 -3.91
C PHE A 79 13.38 1.17 -4.82
N GLY A 80 13.47 2.40 -4.29
CA GLY A 80 13.47 3.64 -5.07
C GLY A 80 12.09 4.25 -5.33
N ASN A 81 11.08 3.97 -4.49
CA ASN A 81 9.77 4.61 -4.58
C ASN A 81 9.37 5.31 -3.27
N GLU A 82 9.34 6.64 -3.31
CA GLU A 82 9.02 7.50 -2.17
C GLU A 82 7.54 7.86 -2.06
N ASN A 83 6.74 7.59 -3.10
CA ASN A 83 5.34 7.99 -3.16
C ASN A 83 4.46 6.91 -2.53
N ILE A 84 4.31 6.93 -1.20
CA ILE A 84 3.59 5.89 -0.46
C ILE A 84 2.42 6.49 0.32
N LEU A 85 1.24 5.90 0.13
CA LEU A 85 0.02 6.13 0.88
C LEU A 85 -0.25 4.91 1.77
N LEU A 86 -0.39 5.12 3.08
CA LEU A 86 -0.71 4.05 4.03
C LEU A 86 -2.20 4.08 4.36
N CYS A 87 -2.86 2.93 4.30
CA CYS A 87 -4.26 2.78 4.67
C CYS A 87 -4.42 1.91 5.91
N GLU A 88 -4.93 2.53 6.98
CA GLU A 88 -5.38 1.84 8.18
C GLU A 88 -6.72 1.13 7.90
N ARG A 89 -6.83 -0.13 8.30
CA ARG A 89 -8.03 -0.96 8.04
C ARG A 89 -8.37 -1.91 9.20
N GLY A 90 -7.95 -1.52 10.40
CA GLY A 90 -8.23 -2.23 11.64
C GLY A 90 -7.15 -3.25 12.01
N ASN A 91 -7.20 -3.65 13.27
CA ASN A 91 -6.29 -4.61 13.88
C ASN A 91 -7.07 -5.78 14.46
N ILE A 92 -6.44 -6.95 14.49
CA ILE A 92 -6.89 -8.03 15.36
C ILE A 92 -6.75 -7.54 16.81
N PHE A 93 -7.88 -7.44 17.52
CA PHE A 93 -8.00 -6.77 18.82
C PHE A 93 -6.92 -7.18 19.84
N TRP A 94 -6.57 -8.47 19.89
CA TRP A 94 -5.59 -9.01 20.83
C TRP A 94 -4.14 -8.56 20.57
N ILE A 95 -3.78 -8.31 19.30
CA ILE A 95 -2.43 -7.87 18.91
C ILE A 95 -2.19 -6.41 19.33
N GLN A 96 -3.27 -5.61 19.42
CA GLN A 96 -3.15 -4.21 19.82
C GLN A 96 -3.07 -4.03 21.35
N GLN A 97 -3.71 -4.90 22.15
CA GLN A 97 -3.64 -4.83 23.61
C GLN A 97 -2.21 -5.07 24.13
N SER A 98 -1.45 -5.98 23.50
CA SER A 98 -0.04 -6.22 23.85
C SER A 98 0.91 -5.09 23.44
N SER A 99 0.49 -4.18 22.55
CA SER A 99 1.31 -3.09 22.00
C SER A 99 0.90 -1.68 22.45
N ARG A 100 -0.17 -1.52 23.24
CA ARG A 100 -0.60 -0.22 23.78
C ARG A 100 0.28 0.27 24.94
N ARG A 101 1.40 0.90 24.61
CA ARG A 101 1.79 2.16 25.27
C ARG A 101 1.15 3.30 24.47
N TYR A 102 0.38 4.15 25.13
CA TYR A 102 -0.40 5.23 24.53
C TYR A 102 0.47 6.16 23.67
N VAL A 103 0.10 6.35 22.40
CA VAL A 103 0.54 7.49 21.58
C VAL A 103 -0.69 8.18 21.04
N LYS A 104 -0.87 9.43 21.45
CA LYS A 104 -1.93 10.33 21.01
C LYS A 104 -1.47 10.94 19.68
N PHE A 105 -2.12 10.59 18.58
CA PHE A 105 -1.85 11.23 17.29
C PHE A 105 -2.81 12.42 17.11
N SER A 106 -2.22 13.60 17.00
CA SER A 106 -2.88 14.84 16.59
C SER A 106 -3.11 14.87 15.08
N ASN A 107 -4.30 15.32 14.70
CA ASN A 107 -4.83 15.55 13.36
C ASN A 107 -3.82 15.65 12.21
N THR A 108 -4.00 14.82 11.19
CA THR A 108 -3.68 15.19 9.80
C THR A 108 -4.70 14.52 8.89
N GLU A 109 -5.30 15.34 8.04
CA GLU A 109 -6.45 15.04 7.19
C GLU A 109 -6.11 14.02 6.09
N ILE A 110 -7.10 13.20 5.77
CA ILE A 110 -7.07 12.14 4.77
C ILE A 110 -7.63 12.74 3.47
N PHE A 111 -6.82 12.77 2.41
CA PHE A 111 -7.26 12.82 1.02
C PHE A 111 -6.50 11.78 0.20
#